data_AF-A0A1G0MSP8-F1
#
_entry.id   AF-A0A1G0MSP8-F1
#
_cell.length_a   1.000
_cell.length_b   1.000
_cell.length_c   1.000
_cell.angle_alpha   90.00
_cell.angle_beta   90.00
_cell.angle_gamma   90.00
#
_symmetry.space_group_name_H-M   'P 1'
#
loop_
_entity.id
_entity.type
_entity.pdbx_description
1 polymer ?
#
loop_
_entity_poly.entity_id
_entity_poly.type
_entity_poly.pdbx_seq_one_letter_code
_entity_poly.pdbx_strand_id
1 'polypeptide(L)' 'MKLYLFDTESGLYLGQDFGAPSDINYCEGITELAPPDFTNSETPVFDINKKQWTVVEIDRVRPMFIQKRQESHEV' A
#
# COMPACT_ATOMS: atom_id res chain seq x y z
N MET A 1 13.31 14.34 1.09
CA MET A 1 13.60 12.98 0.63
C MET A 1 12.35 12.39 -0.02
N LYS A 2 12.45 11.29 -0.78
CA LYS A 2 11.26 10.63 -1.31
C LYS A 2 10.50 9.94 -0.18
N LEU A 3 9.19 10.06 -0.21
CA LEU A 3 8.25 9.32 0.62
C LEU A 3 7.38 8.48 -0.31
N TYR A 4 6.95 7.33 0.18
CA TYR A 4 6.15 6.37 -0.55
C TYR A 4 4.84 6.19 0.19
N LEU A 5 3.74 6.37 -0.53
CA LEU A 5 2.40 6.40 0.01
C LEU A 5 1.75 5.03 -0.19
N PHE A 6 1.06 4.54 0.84
CA PHE A 6 0.26 3.33 0.78
C PHE A 6 -1.09 3.52 1.45
N ASP A 7 -2.10 2.82 0.97
CA ASP A 7 -3.39 2.74 1.63
C ASP A 7 -3.27 1.92 2.92
N THR A 8 -3.69 2.45 4.06
CA THR A 8 -3.48 1.80 5.37
C THR A 8 -4.37 0.59 5.59
N GLU A 9 -5.48 0.48 4.84
CA GLU A 9 -6.42 -0.64 4.96
C GLU A 9 -6.03 -1.84 4.09
N SER A 10 -5.47 -1.60 2.92
CA SER A 10 -5.14 -2.60 1.90
C SER A 10 -3.64 -2.76 1.65
N GLY A 11 -2.83 -1.80 2.06
CA GLY A 11 -1.39 -1.72 1.78
C GLY A 11 -1.06 -1.21 0.38
N LEU A 12 -2.05 -0.90 -0.46
CA LEU A 12 -1.82 -0.59 -1.87
C LEU A 12 -0.90 0.62 -2.07
N TYR A 13 0.09 0.52 -2.95
CA TYR A 13 0.91 1.66 -3.34
C TYR A 13 0.08 2.75 -4.02
N LEU A 14 0.15 3.97 -3.48
CA LEU A 14 -0.59 5.15 -3.96
C LEU A 14 0.29 6.13 -4.74
N GLY A 15 1.62 5.94 -4.72
CA GLY A 15 2.57 6.80 -5.40
C GLY A 15 3.67 7.32 -4.49
N GLN A 16 4.39 8.33 -4.98
CA GLN A 16 5.50 8.95 -4.25
C GLN A 16 5.25 10.45 -4.04
N ASP A 17 5.77 10.94 -2.92
CA ASP A 17 5.80 12.36 -2.57
C ASP A 17 7.22 12.76 -2.09
N PHE A 18 7.41 14.03 -1.75
CA PHE A 18 8.63 14.56 -1.17
C PHE A 18 8.35 15.23 0.18
N GLY A 19 9.06 14.80 1.20
CA GLY A 19 8.95 15.37 2.55
C GLY A 19 10.23 15.23 3.36
N ALA A 20 10.13 15.52 4.64
CA ALA A 20 11.16 15.38 5.65
C ALA A 20 10.98 14.06 6.43
N PRO A 21 12.00 13.60 7.18
CA PRO A 21 11.88 12.43 8.06
C PRO A 21 10.77 12.52 9.10
N SER A 22 10.42 13.73 9.52
CA SER A 22 9.31 14.00 10.44
C SER A 22 7.93 13.69 9.85
N ASP A 23 7.82 13.61 8.52
CA ASP A 23 6.56 13.31 7.83
C ASP A 23 6.31 11.79 7.70
N ILE A 24 7.27 10.93 8.08
CA ILE A 24 7.08 9.48 8.07
C ILE A 24 6.06 9.10 9.14
N ASN A 25 4.93 8.55 8.69
CA ASN A 25 3.88 8.06 9.55
C ASN A 25 3.20 6.83 8.94
N TYR A 26 3.54 5.65 9.44
CA TYR A 26 2.96 4.38 8.98
C TYR A 26 1.44 4.30 9.23
N CYS A 27 0.92 4.96 10.26
CA CYS A 27 -0.52 4.99 10.54
C CYS A 27 -1.30 5.87 9.56
N GLU A 28 -0.61 6.77 8.84
CA GLU A 28 -1.18 7.62 7.79
C GLU A 28 -0.77 7.16 6.39
N GLY A 29 -0.13 5.99 6.26
CA GLY A 29 0.23 5.42 4.97
C GLY A 29 1.49 6.02 4.36
N ILE A 30 2.40 6.56 5.18
CA ILE A 30 3.62 7.23 4.71
C ILE A 30 4.85 6.46 5.18
N THR A 31 5.69 6.04 4.24
CA THR A 31 6.96 5.33 4.52
C THR A 31 8.11 5.89 3.69
N GLU A 32 9.33 5.82 4.22
CA GLU A 32 10.56 6.11 3.47
C GLU A 32 11.06 4.91 2.64
N LEU A 33 10.48 3.74 2.88
CA LEU A 33 10.87 2.50 2.20
C LEU A 33 10.38 2.53 0.76
N ALA A 34 11.28 2.40 -0.19
CA ALA A 34 10.93 2.33 -1.60
C ALA A 34 10.26 0.99 -1.95
N PRO A 35 9.19 0.99 -2.77
CA PRO A 35 8.71 -0.24 -3.36
C PRO A 35 9.80 -0.83 -4.27
N PRO A 36 9.90 -2.16 -4.36
CA PRO A 36 10.74 -2.82 -5.36
C PRO A 36 10.23 -2.50 -6.77
N ASP A 37 11.04 -2.78 -7.79
CA ASP A 37 10.61 -2.66 -9.18
C ASP A 37 9.38 -3.55 -9.46
N PHE A 38 8.41 -3.00 -10.19
CA PHE A 38 7.18 -3.68 -10.59
C PHE A 38 6.82 -3.31 -12.03
N THR A 39 6.18 -4.23 -12.73
CA THR A 39 5.71 -4.03 -14.11
C THR A 39 4.27 -3.48 -14.14
N ASN A 40 3.79 -3.12 -15.33
CA ASN A 40 2.41 -2.63 -15.52
C ASN A 40 1.31 -3.64 -15.13
N SER A 41 1.65 -4.92 -14.95
CA SER A 41 0.72 -5.98 -14.55
C SER A 41 0.80 -6.29 -13.05
N GLU A 42 1.61 -5.53 -12.31
CA GLU A 42 1.92 -5.75 -10.91
C GLU A 42 1.61 -4.51 -10.09
N THR A 43 1.38 -4.70 -8.79
CA THR A 43 1.19 -3.59 -7.86
C THR A 43 1.89 -3.89 -6.55
N PRO A 44 2.70 -2.95 -6.02
CA PRO A 44 3.27 -3.09 -4.69
C PRO A 44 2.19 -2.93 -3.61
N VAL A 45 2.26 -3.80 -2.61
CA VAL A 45 1.43 -3.76 -1.41
C VAL A 45 2.36 -3.75 -0.19
N PHE A 46 2.17 -2.77 0.68
CA PHE A 46 2.92 -2.60 1.91
C PHE A 46 2.30 -3.39 3.06
N ASP A 47 3.09 -4.26 3.67
CA ASP A 47 2.73 -4.94 4.91
C ASP A 47 3.26 -4.12 6.09
N ILE A 48 2.36 -3.41 6.78
CA ILE A 48 2.71 -2.54 7.91
C ILE A 48 3.31 -3.31 9.09
N ASN A 49 2.88 -4.56 9.31
CA ASN A 49 3.35 -5.39 10.42
C ASN A 49 4.79 -5.84 10.19
N LYS A 50 5.14 -6.11 8.93
CA LYS A 50 6.49 -6.51 8.52
C LYS A 50 7.35 -5.34 8.06
N LYS A 51 6.76 -4.16 7.89
CA LYS A 51 7.38 -2.95 7.32
C LYS A 51 8.11 -3.25 6.01
N GLN A 52 7.44 -3.95 5.10
CA GLN A 52 8.03 -4.33 3.81
C GLN A 52 7.01 -4.23 2.68
N TRP A 53 7.52 -3.98 1.48
CA TRP A 53 6.74 -4.09 0.25
C TRP A 53 6.72 -5.53 -0.26
N THR A 54 5.61 -5.92 -0.85
CA THR A 54 5.44 -7.16 -1.60
C THR A 54 4.77 -6.84 -2.92
N VAL A 55 5.27 -7.39 -4.03
CA VAL A 55 4.66 -7.20 -5.35
C VAL A 55 3.62 -8.29 -5.57
N VAL A 56 2.43 -7.90 -6.00
CA VAL A 56 1.34 -8.81 -6.33
C VAL A 56 0.83 -8.54 -7.75
N GLU A 57 0.40 -9.58 -8.45
CA GLU A 57 -0.21 -9.45 -9.78
C GLU A 57 -1.57 -8.74 -9.66
N ILE A 58 -1.86 -7.78 -10.56
CA ILE A 58 -3.11 -6.99 -10.57
C ILE A 58 -4.36 -7.89 -10.58
N ASP A 59 -4.29 -9.03 -11.28
CA ASP A 59 -5.41 -9.98 -11.36
C ASP A 59 -5.73 -10.62 -9.99
N ARG A 60 -4.75 -10.67 -9.08
CA ARG A 60 -4.91 -11.14 -7.69
C ARG A 60 -5.32 -10.04 -6.72
N VAL A 61 -5.17 -8.77 -7.07
CA VAL A 61 -5.60 -7.65 -6.19
C VAL A 61 -7.11 -7.44 -6.28
N ARG A 62 -7.71 -7.70 -7.45
CA ARG A 62 -9.18 -7.61 -7.67
C ARG A 62 -10.01 -8.39 -6.63
N PRO A 63 -9.73 -9.67 -6.30
CA PRO A 63 -10.49 -10.37 -5.27
C PRO A 63 -10.29 -9.81 -3.85
N MET A 64 -9.16 -9.19 -3.52
CA MET A 64 -8.96 -8.54 -2.20
C MET A 64 -9.86 -7.31 -2.00
N PHE A 65 -10.15 -6.55 -3.07
CA PHE A 65 -11.05 -5.40 -3.00
C PHE A 65 -12.54 -5.77 -2.97
N ILE A 66 -12.91 -6.92 -3.52
CA ILE A 66 -14.32 -7.36 -3.55
C ILE A 66 -14.74 -7.92 -2.18
N GLN A 67 -13.84 -8.58 -1.45
CA GLN A 67 -14.17 -9.20 -0.17
C GLN A 67 -14.45 -8.17 0.95
N LYS A 68 -13.72 -7.04 1.00
CA LYS A 68 -13.90 -6.03 2.05
C LYS A 68 -15.16 -5.16 1.92
N ARG A 69 -15.85 -5.15 0.76
CA ARG A 69 -17.10 -4.37 0.59
C ARG A 69 -18.37 -5.09 1.03
N GLN A 70 -18.31 -6.39 1.35
CA GLN A 70 -19.49 -7.14 1.79
C GLN A 70 -19.62 -7.25 3.32
N GLU A 71 -18.63 -6.83 4.10
CA GLU A 71 -18.68 -6.90 5.57
C GLU A 71 -19.21 -5.62 6.25
N SER A 72 -19.62 -4.58 5.48
CA SER A 72 -20.20 -3.34 6.04
C SER A 72 -21.71 -3.20 5.85
N HIS A 73 -22.42 -4.27 5.48
CA HIS A 73 -23.87 -4.35 5.59
C HIS A 73 -24.22 -5.58 6.41
N GLU A 74 -24.34 -5.41 7.73
CA GLU A 74 -25.34 -6.04 8.62
C GLU A 74 -24.87 -5.92 10.08
N VAL A 75 -25.25 -4.83 10.75
CA VAL A 75 -26.04 -4.80 12.02
C VAL A 75 -26.45 -3.37 12.36
#